data_AF-T0PA33-F1
#
_entry.id   AF-T0PA33-F1
#
_cell.length_a   1.000
_cell.length_b   1.000
_cell.length_c   1.000
_cell.angle_alpha   90.00
_cell.angle_beta   90.00
_cell.angle_gamma   90.00
#
_symmetry.space_group_name_H-M   'P 1'
#
loop_
_entity.id
_entity.type
_entity.pdbx_description
1 polymer ?
#
loop_
_entity_poly.entity_id
_entity_poly.type
_entity_poly.pdbx_seq_one_letter_code
_entity_poly.pdbx_strand_id
1 'polypeptide(L)'
;MPLIVYPIIIMSLGEVPFRRLLKTTLLAMIFIIGIGIFNPLFDRKAMISIQGVTITAGWISFTSILVRGFLTIWAAQLLIATTGMVSIAVALKKLKVPNIFIMQLLFTYRYISLFIEEVGRSTRAYFFRSHEGKGIRIEHWGSFLGGILLRTLDRAERVYRAMSARGFTGQYTIGREVKVYNKDIIYFLLWSGYFIFVRYFNLAEILGSFI
;
A
#
# COMPACT_ATOMS: atom_id res chain seq x y z
N MET A 1 10.21 -6.69 -17.85
CA MET A 1 9.56 -7.96 -18.21
C MET A 1 9.79 -9.09 -17.20
N PRO A 2 11.01 -9.40 -16.70
CA PRO A 2 11.18 -10.52 -15.77
C PRO A 2 10.39 -10.37 -14.45
N LEU A 3 10.35 -9.17 -13.87
CA LEU A 3 9.67 -8.90 -12.59
C LEU A 3 8.16 -9.24 -12.52
N ILE A 4 7.51 -9.56 -13.66
CA ILE A 4 6.10 -10.00 -13.73
C ILE A 4 5.90 -11.40 -13.11
N VAL A 5 6.94 -12.23 -13.06
CA VAL A 5 6.87 -13.60 -12.51
C VAL A 5 6.48 -13.61 -11.03
N TYR A 6 6.98 -12.63 -10.25
CA TYR A 6 6.70 -12.51 -8.82
C TYR A 6 5.20 -12.38 -8.49
N PRO A 7 4.48 -11.36 -8.98
CA PRO A 7 3.08 -11.20 -8.66
C PRO A 7 2.20 -12.32 -9.24
N ILE A 8 2.54 -12.92 -10.39
CA ILE A 8 1.77 -14.04 -10.95
C ILE A 8 1.84 -15.27 -10.04
N ILE A 9 3.04 -15.67 -9.60
CA ILE A 9 3.22 -16.85 -8.75
C ILE A 9 2.53 -16.66 -7.40
N ILE A 10 2.68 -15.49 -6.77
CA ILE A 10 2.03 -15.22 -5.48
C ILE A 10 0.52 -15.13 -5.62
N MET A 11 0.01 -14.59 -6.73
CA MET A 11 -1.44 -14.56 -6.96
C MET A 11 -2.02 -15.97 -7.13
N SER A 12 -1.30 -16.85 -7.85
CA SER A 12 -1.70 -18.24 -8.03
C SER A 12 -1.65 -19.02 -6.71
N LEU A 13 -0.61 -18.83 -5.90
CA LEU A 13 -0.45 -19.53 -4.63
C LEU A 13 -1.32 -18.97 -3.51
N GLY A 14 -1.64 -17.67 -3.55
CA GLY A 14 -2.45 -16.98 -2.55
C GLY A 14 -3.95 -16.95 -2.87
N GLU A 15 -4.38 -17.58 -3.97
CA GLU A 15 -5.77 -17.60 -4.46
C GLU A 15 -6.45 -16.22 -4.48
N VAL A 16 -5.67 -15.16 -4.74
CA VAL A 16 -6.15 -13.79 -4.60
C VAL A 16 -6.97 -13.43 -5.85
N PRO A 17 -8.21 -12.92 -5.71
CA PRO A 17 -9.05 -12.62 -6.87
C PRO A 17 -8.45 -11.47 -7.71
N PHE A 18 -7.99 -11.81 -8.92
CA PHE A 18 -7.41 -10.89 -9.90
C PHE A 18 -8.22 -9.61 -10.10
N ARG A 19 -9.56 -9.75 -10.12
CA ARG A 19 -10.49 -8.62 -10.34
C ARG A 19 -10.41 -7.55 -9.26
N ARG A 20 -10.04 -7.91 -8.02
CA ARG A 20 -9.89 -6.95 -6.92
C ARG A 20 -8.62 -6.12 -7.08
N LEU A 21 -7.51 -6.76 -7.44
CA LEU A 21 -6.22 -6.10 -7.68
C LEU A 21 -6.29 -5.14 -8.87
N LEU A 22 -6.94 -5.56 -9.95
CA LEU A 22 -7.01 -4.76 -11.17
C LEU A 22 -7.81 -3.46 -10.98
N LYS A 23 -8.92 -3.50 -10.21
CA LYS A 23 -9.71 -2.29 -9.90
C LYS A 23 -8.92 -1.23 -9.14
N THR A 24 -8.19 -1.63 -8.09
CA THR A 24 -7.38 -0.68 -7.32
C THR A 24 -6.20 -0.16 -8.14
N THR A 25 -5.60 -1.04 -8.95
CA THR A 25 -4.46 -0.67 -9.80
C THR A 25 -4.88 0.32 -10.89
N LEU A 26 -6.09 0.18 -11.47
CA LEU A 26 -6.58 1.08 -12.51
C LEU A 26 -6.65 2.55 -12.03
N LEU A 27 -7.08 2.76 -10.77
CA LEU A 27 -7.09 4.10 -10.18
C LEU A 27 -5.68 4.65 -9.98
N ALA A 28 -4.71 3.82 -9.61
CA ALA A 28 -3.32 4.26 -9.48
C ALA A 28 -2.64 4.49 -10.85
N MET A 29 -3.04 3.76 -11.88
CA MET A 29 -2.52 3.93 -13.24
C MET A 29 -2.80 5.31 -13.80
N ILE A 30 -3.96 5.93 -13.50
CA ILE A 30 -4.24 7.29 -14.00
C ILE A 30 -3.22 8.31 -13.50
N PHE A 31 -2.74 8.16 -12.26
CA PHE A 31 -1.68 9.01 -11.70
C PHE A 31 -0.32 8.72 -12.33
N ILE A 32 0.02 7.44 -12.53
CA ILE A 32 1.31 7.06 -13.14
C ILE A 32 1.36 7.49 -14.61
N ILE A 33 0.25 7.39 -15.35
CA ILE A 33 0.14 7.91 -16.72
C ILE A 33 0.30 9.43 -16.71
N GLY A 34 -0.38 10.13 -15.79
CA GLY A 34 -0.29 11.58 -15.65
C GLY A 34 1.13 12.08 -15.35
N ILE A 35 1.88 11.39 -14.50
CA ILE A 35 3.30 11.72 -14.23
C ILE A 35 4.20 11.25 -15.38
N GLY A 36 3.92 10.07 -15.93
CA GLY A 36 4.74 9.43 -16.94
C GLY A 36 4.73 10.16 -18.29
N ILE A 37 3.62 10.80 -18.66
CA ILE A 37 3.50 11.51 -19.94
C ILE A 37 4.43 12.73 -20.04
N PHE A 38 4.88 13.27 -18.90
CA PHE A 38 5.89 14.32 -18.88
C PHE A 38 7.24 13.84 -19.40
N ASN A 39 7.55 12.54 -19.29
CA ASN A 39 8.85 12.00 -19.67
C ASN A 39 9.11 12.06 -21.21
N PRO A 40 8.18 11.60 -22.08
CA PRO A 40 8.22 11.90 -23.52
C PRO A 40 8.21 13.40 -23.86
N LEU A 41 7.62 14.24 -23.01
CA LEU A 41 7.46 15.68 -23.27
C LEU A 41 8.76 16.46 -23.03
N PHE A 42 9.52 16.09 -21.98
CA PHE A 42 10.78 16.74 -21.59
C PHE A 42 12.02 16.11 -22.24
N ASP A 43 12.08 14.79 -22.41
CA ASP A 43 13.24 14.12 -22.98
C ASP A 43 13.01 13.72 -24.44
N ARG A 44 13.33 14.66 -25.34
CA ARG A 44 13.19 14.51 -26.79
C ARG A 44 14.40 13.90 -27.48
N LYS A 45 15.34 13.28 -26.75
CA LYS A 45 16.47 12.59 -27.38
C LYS A 45 15.97 11.41 -28.21
N ALA A 46 16.08 11.53 -29.54
CA ALA A 46 15.82 10.46 -30.48
C ALA A 46 16.89 9.39 -30.30
N MET A 47 16.47 8.14 -30.08
CA MET A 47 17.41 7.03 -29.87
C MET A 47 17.28 5.96 -30.97
N ILE A 48 16.08 5.72 -31.52
CA ILE A 48 15.89 4.68 -32.55
C ILE A 48 15.09 5.24 -33.73
N SER A 49 15.62 5.08 -34.93
CA SER A 49 14.86 5.21 -36.18
C SER A 49 14.65 3.83 -36.77
N ILE A 50 13.44 3.27 -36.62
CA ILE A 50 13.00 2.09 -37.37
C ILE A 50 11.88 2.56 -38.31
N GLN A 51 12.16 2.47 -39.61
CA GLN A 51 11.20 2.70 -40.71
C GLN A 51 10.33 3.96 -40.57
N GLY A 52 10.95 5.13 -40.44
CA GLY A 52 10.25 6.42 -40.52
C GLY A 52 9.48 6.86 -39.27
N VAL A 53 9.46 6.05 -38.21
CA VAL A 53 8.94 6.43 -36.89
C VAL A 53 10.10 6.58 -35.92
N THR A 54 10.45 7.82 -35.56
CA THR A 54 11.46 8.10 -34.54
C THR A 54 10.89 7.81 -33.15
N ILE A 55 11.26 6.68 -32.56
CA ILE A 55 10.90 6.39 -31.17
C ILE A 55 11.89 7.15 -30.27
N THR A 56 11.39 8.20 -29.65
CA THR A 56 12.13 9.00 -28.67
C THR A 56 12.40 8.17 -27.40
N ALA A 57 13.57 8.34 -26.79
CA ALA A 57 13.93 7.69 -25.51
C ALA A 57 12.86 7.89 -24.41
N GLY A 58 12.14 9.03 -24.46
CA GLY A 58 11.04 9.31 -23.55
C GLY A 58 9.87 8.30 -23.62
N TRP A 59 9.55 7.70 -24.77
CA TRP A 59 8.50 6.67 -24.88
C TRP A 59 8.90 5.33 -24.26
N ILE A 60 10.18 4.96 -24.36
CA ILE A 60 10.74 3.76 -23.72
C ILE A 60 10.74 3.95 -22.20
N SER A 61 11.18 5.13 -21.75
CA SER A 61 11.19 5.50 -20.33
C SER A 61 9.77 5.53 -19.74
N PHE A 62 8.80 6.09 -20.48
CA PHE A 62 7.38 6.06 -20.13
C PHE A 62 6.84 4.64 -19.94
N THR A 63 7.05 3.76 -20.92
CA THR A 63 6.60 2.36 -20.86
C THR A 63 7.25 1.63 -19.68
N SER A 64 8.54 1.89 -19.43
CA SER A 64 9.25 1.35 -18.28
C SER A 64 8.66 1.83 -16.94
N ILE A 65 8.29 3.11 -16.83
CA ILE A 65 7.63 3.67 -15.63
C ILE A 65 6.28 3.00 -15.41
N LEU A 66 5.47 2.85 -16.46
CA LEU A 66 4.16 2.18 -16.37
C LEU A 66 4.29 0.74 -15.87
N VAL A 67 5.19 -0.04 -16.48
CA VAL A 67 5.41 -1.44 -16.10
C VAL A 67 5.94 -1.55 -14.67
N ARG A 68 6.93 -0.73 -14.27
CA ARG A 68 7.46 -0.73 -12.90
C ARG A 68 6.40 -0.33 -11.89
N GLY A 69 5.64 0.72 -12.19
CA GLY A 69 4.55 1.20 -11.34
C GLY A 69 3.49 0.13 -11.13
N PHE A 70 3.03 -0.50 -12.21
CA PHE A 70 2.07 -1.60 -12.16
C PHE A 70 2.57 -2.75 -11.28
N LEU A 71 3.80 -3.21 -11.52
CA LEU A 71 4.40 -4.31 -10.76
C LEU A 71 4.61 -3.98 -9.28
N THR A 72 5.00 -2.75 -8.96
CA THR A 72 5.21 -2.32 -7.58
C THR A 72 3.90 -2.27 -6.81
N ILE A 73 2.84 -1.74 -7.42
CA ILE A 73 1.50 -1.70 -6.83
C ILE A 73 1.01 -3.13 -6.59
N TRP A 74 1.18 -4.02 -7.58
CA TRP A 74 0.76 -5.42 -7.46
C TRP A 74 1.50 -6.16 -6.35
N ALA A 75 2.82 -5.99 -6.26
CA ALA A 75 3.62 -6.57 -5.19
C ALA A 75 3.16 -6.09 -3.81
N ALA A 76 2.90 -4.79 -3.65
CA ALA A 76 2.42 -4.22 -2.39
C ALA A 76 1.01 -4.73 -2.03
N GLN A 77 0.10 -4.79 -3.00
CA GLN A 77 -1.25 -5.30 -2.77
C GLN A 77 -1.24 -6.80 -2.41
N LEU A 78 -0.40 -7.60 -3.08
CA LEU A 78 -0.27 -9.02 -2.76
C LEU A 78 0.28 -9.23 -1.36
N LEU A 79 1.28 -8.45 -0.94
CA LEU A 79 1.79 -8.49 0.43
C LEU A 79 0.66 -8.25 1.45
N ILE A 80 -0.16 -7.23 1.24
CA ILE A 80 -1.29 -6.89 2.14
C ILE A 80 -2.38 -7.98 2.08
N ALA A 81 -2.61 -8.57 0.91
CA ALA A 81 -3.64 -9.60 0.73
C ALA A 81 -3.25 -10.95 1.36
N THR A 82 -1.98 -11.34 1.26
CA THR A 82 -1.50 -12.62 1.80
C THR A 82 -1.03 -12.52 3.25
N THR A 83 -0.59 -11.33 3.68
CA THR A 83 -0.01 -11.10 5.00
C THR A 83 -0.92 -10.22 5.85
N GLY A 84 -1.52 -10.80 6.88
CA GLY A 84 -2.34 -10.03 7.83
C GLY A 84 -1.55 -8.96 8.58
N MET A 85 -2.24 -7.89 9.01
CA MET A 85 -1.63 -6.74 9.70
C MET A 85 -0.81 -7.14 10.94
N VAL A 86 -1.29 -8.13 11.70
CA VAL A 86 -0.58 -8.64 12.90
C VAL A 86 0.76 -9.27 12.52
N SER A 87 0.80 -10.03 11.42
CA SER A 87 2.04 -10.65 10.92
C SER A 87 3.05 -9.59 10.45
N ILE A 88 2.58 -8.53 9.80
CA ILE A 88 3.41 -7.38 9.43
C ILE A 88 3.99 -6.71 10.69
N ALA A 89 3.17 -6.47 11.72
CA ALA A 89 3.62 -5.88 12.98
C ALA A 89 4.69 -6.73 13.69
N VAL A 90 4.55 -8.07 13.68
CA VAL A 90 5.59 -8.97 14.22
C VAL A 90 6.87 -8.89 13.39
N ALA A 91 6.76 -8.82 12.06
CA ALA A 91 7.92 -8.65 11.19
C ALA A 91 8.66 -7.34 11.48
N LEU A 92 7.93 -6.22 11.66
CA LEU A 92 8.53 -4.94 12.07
C LEU A 92 9.23 -5.02 13.42
N LYS A 93 8.67 -5.77 14.37
CA LYS A 93 9.32 -6.01 15.67
C LYS A 93 10.65 -6.75 15.51
N LYS A 94 10.71 -7.77 14.64
CA LYS A 94 11.96 -8.49 14.32
C LYS A 94 12.98 -7.63 13.58
N LEU A 95 12.51 -6.67 12.77
CA LEU A 95 13.33 -5.64 12.13
C LEU A 95 13.81 -4.54 13.09
N LYS A 96 13.59 -4.70 14.41
CA LYS A 96 13.99 -3.76 15.47
C LYS A 96 13.37 -2.37 15.35
N VAL A 97 12.19 -2.26 14.73
CA VAL A 97 11.41 -1.02 14.73
C VAL A 97 10.94 -0.71 16.16
N PRO A 98 11.02 0.55 16.64
CA PRO A 98 10.56 0.91 17.98
C PRO A 98 9.09 0.54 18.22
N ASN A 99 8.79 0.00 19.42
CA ASN A 99 7.46 -0.51 19.76
C ASN A 99 6.35 0.56 19.62
N ILE A 100 6.67 1.85 19.78
CA ILE A 100 5.71 2.95 19.65
C ILE A 100 5.07 2.97 18.25
N PHE A 101 5.86 2.81 17.19
CA PHE A 101 5.34 2.78 15.81
C PHE A 101 4.47 1.55 15.55
N ILE A 102 4.88 0.39 16.09
CA ILE A 102 4.15 -0.86 15.94
C ILE A 102 2.79 -0.78 16.66
N MET A 103 2.78 -0.22 17.88
CA MET A 103 1.55 0.01 18.66
C MET A 103 0.61 0.96 17.93
N GLN A 104 1.13 2.08 17.42
CA GLN A 104 0.33 3.05 16.68
C GLN A 104 -0.33 2.39 15.46
N LEU A 105 0.45 1.65 14.67
CA LEU A 105 -0.03 0.92 13.51
C LEU A 105 -1.13 -0.09 13.85
N LEU A 106 -0.93 -0.88 14.91
CA LEU A 106 -1.91 -1.88 15.36
C LEU A 106 -3.19 -1.25 15.91
N PHE A 107 -3.09 -0.15 16.67
CA PHE A 107 -4.26 0.59 17.13
C PHE A 107 -5.00 1.25 15.99
N THR A 108 -4.31 1.90 15.05
CA THR A 108 -4.94 2.45 13.85
C THR A 108 -5.71 1.36 13.10
N TYR A 109 -5.10 0.20 12.85
CA TYR A 109 -5.78 -0.91 12.18
C TYR A 109 -6.97 -1.46 12.98
N ARG A 110 -6.83 -1.62 14.30
CA ARG A 110 -7.91 -2.13 15.16
C ARG A 110 -9.10 -1.16 15.25
N TYR A 111 -8.83 0.14 15.26
CA TYR A 111 -9.83 1.17 15.52
C TYR A 111 -10.36 1.85 14.25
N ILE A 112 -9.77 1.65 13.07
CA ILE A 112 -10.25 2.28 11.82
C ILE A 112 -11.67 1.87 11.48
N SER A 113 -12.02 0.59 11.60
CA SER A 113 -13.39 0.11 11.34
C SER A 113 -14.40 0.72 12.31
N LEU A 114 -14.01 0.80 13.59
CA LEU A 114 -14.82 1.43 14.62
C LEU A 114 -14.99 2.94 14.39
N PHE A 115 -13.95 3.61 13.89
CA PHE A 115 -14.00 5.02 13.51
C PHE A 115 -14.93 5.23 12.31
N ILE A 116 -14.85 4.38 11.28
CA ILE A 116 -15.75 4.43 10.11
C ILE A 116 -17.22 4.29 10.55
N GLU A 117 -17.51 3.39 11.48
CA GLU A 117 -18.87 3.26 12.04
C GLU A 117 -19.33 4.50 12.80
N GLU A 118 -18.45 5.12 13.58
CA GLU A 118 -18.75 6.33 14.35
C GLU A 118 -19.02 7.52 13.41
N VAL A 119 -18.20 7.67 12.37
CA VAL A 119 -18.41 8.65 11.30
C VAL A 119 -19.74 8.37 10.62
N GLY A 120 -20.02 7.13 10.21
CA GLY A 120 -21.27 6.76 9.57
C GLY A 120 -22.51 7.03 10.43
N ARG A 121 -22.44 6.76 11.74
CA ARG A 121 -23.50 7.10 12.70
C ARG A 121 -23.72 8.60 12.79
N SER A 122 -22.64 9.37 12.89
CA SER A 122 -22.67 10.83 12.98
C SER A 122 -23.25 11.46 11.72
N THR A 123 -22.84 10.96 10.55
CA THR A 123 -23.33 11.40 9.25
C THR A 123 -24.82 11.12 9.11
N ARG A 124 -25.31 9.94 9.50
CA ARG A 124 -26.76 9.64 9.51
C ARG A 124 -27.54 10.55 10.45
N ALA A 125 -27.05 10.77 11.67
CA ALA A 125 -27.69 11.67 12.62
C ALA A 125 -27.75 13.13 12.11
N TYR A 126 -26.70 13.57 11.39
CA TYR A 126 -26.71 14.86 10.72
C TYR A 126 -27.80 14.90 9.64
N PHE A 127 -27.88 13.89 8.76
CA PHE A 127 -28.90 13.82 7.70
C PHE A 127 -30.34 13.79 8.23
N PHE A 128 -30.61 13.20 9.39
CA PHE A 128 -31.94 13.27 10.00
C PHE A 128 -32.30 14.66 10.53
N ARG A 129 -31.31 15.51 10.82
CA ARG A 129 -31.52 16.88 11.31
C ARG A 129 -31.50 17.90 10.16
N SER A 130 -30.73 17.64 9.11
CA SER A 130 -30.66 18.49 7.92
C SER A 130 -31.72 18.06 6.91
N HIS A 131 -32.64 18.96 6.56
CA HIS A 131 -33.66 18.70 5.53
C HIS A 131 -33.06 18.60 4.10
N GLU A 132 -31.78 18.88 3.93
CA GLU A 132 -31.08 18.86 2.65
C GLU A 132 -30.26 17.57 2.47
N GLY A 133 -30.62 16.76 1.48
CA GLY A 133 -29.96 15.47 1.17
C GLY A 133 -28.60 15.57 0.46
N LYS A 134 -27.94 16.74 0.45
CA LYS A 134 -26.72 17.00 -0.35
C LYS A 134 -25.45 17.09 0.50
N GLY A 135 -25.21 16.11 1.36
CA GLY A 135 -24.00 16.04 2.18
C GLY A 135 -23.99 17.02 3.36
N ILE A 136 -22.84 17.13 4.03
CA ILE A 136 -22.65 18.04 5.16
C ILE A 136 -22.31 19.43 4.60
N ARG A 137 -23.12 20.45 4.94
CA ARG A 137 -22.84 21.83 4.55
C ARG A 137 -21.52 22.32 5.16
N ILE A 138 -20.76 23.10 4.38
CA ILE A 138 -19.42 23.55 4.78
C ILE A 138 -19.40 24.33 6.10
N GLU A 139 -20.46 25.10 6.36
CA GLU A 139 -20.68 25.83 7.62
C GLU A 139 -20.69 24.92 8.86
N HIS A 140 -21.06 23.65 8.70
CA HIS A 140 -21.19 22.70 9.80
C HIS A 140 -20.00 21.74 9.89
N TRP A 141 -19.00 21.83 9.01
CA TRP A 141 -17.83 20.95 9.03
C TRP A 141 -17.04 21.09 10.33
N GLY A 142 -16.87 22.31 10.84
CA GLY A 142 -16.18 22.57 12.10
C GLY A 142 -16.85 21.85 13.27
N SER A 143 -18.15 22.06 13.47
CA SER A 143 -18.91 21.42 14.56
C SER A 143 -19.00 19.91 14.39
N PHE A 144 -19.14 19.42 13.16
CA PHE A 144 -19.20 17.99 12.86
C PHE A 144 -17.87 17.28 13.17
N LEU A 145 -16.75 17.82 12.66
CA LEU A 145 -15.42 17.28 12.91
C LEU A 145 -15.01 17.43 14.38
N GLY A 146 -15.31 18.56 15.01
CA GLY A 146 -15.08 18.76 16.45
C GLY A 146 -15.84 17.75 17.30
N GLY A 147 -17.10 17.47 16.97
CA GLY A 147 -17.89 16.45 17.66
C GLY A 147 -17.35 15.02 17.46
N ILE A 148 -16.77 14.70 16.30
CA ILE A 148 -16.07 13.43 16.09
C ILE A 148 -14.78 13.38 16.91
N LEU A 149 -13.97 14.44 16.87
CA LEU A 149 -12.70 14.54 17.59
C LEU A 149 -12.89 14.31 19.09
N LEU A 150 -13.81 15.04 19.72
CA LEU A 150 -14.10 14.90 21.16
C LEU A 150 -14.49 13.45 21.52
N ARG A 151 -15.39 12.83 20.74
CA ARG A 151 -15.79 11.43 20.97
C ARG A 151 -14.63 10.45 20.80
N THR A 152 -13.73 10.69 19.84
CA THR A 152 -12.54 9.85 19.67
C THR A 152 -11.52 10.03 20.79
N LEU A 153 -11.36 11.25 21.32
CA LEU A 153 -10.51 11.53 22.47
C LEU A 153 -11.03 10.84 23.73
N ASP A 154 -12.33 11.00 24.03
CA ASP A 154 -12.96 10.31 25.16
C ASP A 154 -12.82 8.78 25.06
N ARG A 155 -12.94 8.24 23.85
CA ARG A 155 -12.75 6.81 23.61
C ARG A 155 -11.29 6.40 23.81
N ALA A 156 -10.33 7.18 23.32
CA ALA A 156 -8.91 6.90 23.50
C ALA A 156 -8.54 6.87 24.99
N GLU A 157 -9.06 7.83 25.77
CA GLU A 157 -8.85 7.88 27.21
C GLU A 157 -9.48 6.68 27.93
N ARG A 158 -10.72 6.31 27.59
CA ARG A 158 -11.36 5.09 28.14
C ARG A 158 -10.57 3.82 27.84
N VAL A 159 -10.06 3.69 26.62
CA VAL A 159 -9.22 2.55 26.22
C VAL A 159 -7.92 2.54 27.01
N TYR A 160 -7.26 3.70 27.14
CA TYR A 160 -6.01 3.83 27.88
C TYR A 160 -6.20 3.48 29.37
N ARG A 161 -7.23 4.02 30.03
CA ARG A 161 -7.55 3.69 31.42
C ARG A 161 -7.82 2.20 31.62
N ALA A 162 -8.53 1.56 30.69
CA ALA A 162 -8.77 0.12 30.72
C ALA A 162 -7.49 -0.71 30.50
N MET A 163 -6.56 -0.22 29.68
CA MET A 163 -5.24 -0.83 29.50
C MET A 163 -4.40 -0.73 30.77
N SER A 164 -4.35 0.45 31.38
CA SER A 164 -3.63 0.67 32.65
C SER A 164 -4.18 -0.23 33.77
N ALA A 165 -5.51 -0.36 33.88
CA ALA A 165 -6.15 -1.26 34.85
C ALA A 165 -5.79 -2.75 34.65
N ARG A 166 -5.41 -3.14 33.42
CA ARG A 166 -4.95 -4.51 33.08
C ARG A 166 -3.43 -4.67 33.19
N GLY A 167 -2.72 -3.68 33.75
CA GLY A 167 -1.27 -3.73 33.93
C GLY A 167 -0.47 -3.36 32.68
N PHE A 168 -0.97 -2.46 31.83
CA PHE A 168 -0.22 -2.00 30.66
C PHE A 168 1.05 -1.25 31.06
N THR A 169 2.20 -1.78 30.67
CA THR A 169 3.54 -1.25 30.99
C THR A 169 4.13 -0.38 29.87
N GLY A 170 3.30 0.10 28.93
CA GLY A 170 3.77 0.83 27.75
C GLY A 170 4.30 -0.07 26.62
N GLN A 171 4.31 -1.39 26.81
CA GLN A 171 4.73 -2.36 25.80
C GLN A 171 3.54 -3.22 25.37
N TYR A 172 3.31 -3.28 24.06
CA TYR A 172 2.30 -4.17 23.49
C TYR A 172 2.93 -5.53 23.18
N THR A 173 2.60 -6.54 23.97
CA THR A 173 3.03 -7.91 23.74
C THR A 173 2.14 -8.55 22.67
N ILE A 174 2.69 -8.72 21.48
CA ILE A 174 2.03 -9.48 20.42
C ILE A 174 2.09 -10.96 20.83
N GLY A 175 0.95 -11.55 21.18
CA GLY A 175 0.84 -12.91 21.75
C GLY A 175 1.15 -14.07 20.80
N ARG A 176 1.92 -13.84 19.71
CA ARG A 176 2.27 -14.89 18.75
C ARG A 176 3.78 -14.90 18.53
N GLU A 177 4.43 -15.94 19.03
CA GLU A 177 5.79 -16.25 18.63
C GLU A 177 5.78 -16.80 17.20
N VAL A 178 6.40 -16.08 16.28
CA VAL A 178 6.58 -16.52 14.90
C VAL A 178 7.87 -17.34 14.83
N LYS A 179 7.73 -18.66 14.79
CA LYS A 179 8.83 -19.58 14.49
C LYS A 179 9.18 -19.49 13.00
N VAL A 180 10.47 -19.45 12.69
CA VAL A 180 10.97 -19.48 11.32
C VAL A 180 11.02 -20.94 10.89
N TYR A 181 10.34 -21.27 9.80
CA TYR A 181 10.40 -22.60 9.21
C TYR A 181 11.40 -22.63 8.05
N ASN A 182 11.93 -23.81 7.74
CA ASN A 182 12.84 -23.99 6.59
C ASN A 182 12.18 -23.55 5.26
N LYS A 183 10.85 -23.65 5.16
CA LYS A 183 10.09 -23.14 4.01
C LYS A 183 10.22 -21.62 3.85
N ASP A 184 10.29 -20.86 4.95
CA ASP A 184 10.44 -19.41 4.92
C ASP A 184 11.83 -19.00 4.41
N ILE A 185 12.86 -19.76 4.82
CA ILE A 185 14.24 -19.55 4.37
C ILE A 185 14.38 -19.85 2.88
N ILE A 186 13.82 -20.99 2.42
CA ILE A 186 13.84 -21.36 1.00
C ILE A 186 13.09 -20.31 0.17
N TYR A 187 11.92 -19.87 0.62
CA TYR A 187 11.15 -18.83 -0.05
C TYR A 187 11.94 -17.52 -0.16
N PHE A 188 12.58 -17.09 0.93
CA PHE A 188 13.41 -15.89 0.95
C PHE A 188 14.60 -16.00 -0.01
N LEU A 189 15.38 -17.08 0.07
CA LEU A 189 16.55 -17.28 -0.78
C LEU A 189 16.19 -17.37 -2.27
N LEU A 190 15.10 -18.07 -2.61
CA LEU A 190 14.65 -18.21 -3.98
C LEU A 190 14.29 -16.85 -4.59
N TRP A 191 13.48 -16.05 -3.89
CA TRP A 191 13.06 -14.74 -4.41
C TRP A 191 14.18 -13.70 -4.38
N SER A 192 15.00 -13.67 -3.33
CA SER A 192 16.17 -12.80 -3.29
C SER A 192 17.15 -13.15 -4.41
N GLY A 193 17.42 -14.44 -4.62
CA GLY A 193 18.26 -14.91 -5.73
C GLY A 193 17.68 -14.52 -7.09
N TYR A 194 16.37 -14.67 -7.27
CA TYR A 194 15.68 -14.24 -8.50
C TYR A 194 15.81 -12.74 -8.76
N PHE A 195 15.56 -11.89 -7.75
CA PHE A 195 15.68 -10.43 -7.91
C PHE A 195 17.12 -9.99 -8.15
N ILE A 196 18.09 -10.62 -7.48
CA ILE A 196 19.51 -10.38 -7.68
C ILE A 196 19.90 -10.76 -9.11
N PHE A 197 19.51 -11.95 -9.57
CA PHE A 197 19.75 -12.42 -10.93
C PHE A 197 19.18 -11.44 -11.97
N VAL A 198 17.91 -11.04 -11.81
CA VAL A 198 17.26 -10.06 -12.70
C VAL A 198 17.94 -8.69 -12.67
N ARG A 199 18.51 -8.29 -11.53
CA ARG A 199 19.25 -7.03 -11.39
C ARG A 199 20.65 -7.10 -12.03
N TYR A 200 21.36 -8.22 -11.88
CA TYR A 200 22.70 -8.41 -12.46
C TYR A 200 22.66 -8.65 -13.97
N PHE A 201 21.65 -9.38 -14.47
CA PHE A 201 21.35 -9.48 -15.90
C PHE A 201 20.59 -8.23 -16.35
N ASN A 202 21.23 -7.08 -16.18
CA ASN A 202 20.75 -5.73 -16.40
C ASN A 202 20.29 -5.56 -17.86
N LEU A 203 19.10 -6.07 -18.19
CA LEU A 203 18.47 -5.98 -19.51
C LEU A 203 18.29 -4.52 -19.95
N ALA A 204 18.35 -3.57 -19.01
CA ALA A 204 18.38 -2.14 -19.27
C ALA A 204 19.68 -1.68 -19.96
N GLU A 205 20.84 -2.26 -19.63
CA GLU A 205 22.12 -1.98 -20.30
C GLU A 205 22.24 -2.74 -21.62
N ILE A 206 21.77 -3.99 -21.70
CA ILE A 206 21.83 -4.75 -22.96
C ILE A 206 20.94 -4.09 -24.02
N LEU A 207 19.75 -3.60 -23.65
CA LEU A 207 18.91 -2.80 -24.57
C LEU A 207 19.52 -1.42 -24.87
N GLY A 208 20.24 -0.81 -23.93
CA GLY A 208 20.97 0.45 -24.18
C GLY A 208 22.25 0.29 -25.02
N SER A 209 22.78 -0.92 -25.13
CA SER A 209 24.00 -1.24 -25.90
C SER A 209 23.74 -1.80 -27.32
N PHE A 210 22.48 -2.18 -27.61
CA PHE A 210 22.02 -2.64 -28.93
C PHE A 210 21.17 -1.60 -29.68
N ILE A 211 21.18 -0.35 -29.19
CA ILE A 211 20.62 0.83 -29.84
C ILE A 211 21.72 1.85 -30.03
#